data_AF-A0A443YW18-F1
#
_entry.id   AF-A0A443YW18-F1
#
_cell.length_a   1.000
_cell.length_b   1.000
_cell.length_c   1.000
_cell.angle_alpha   90.00
_cell.angle_beta   90.00
_cell.angle_gamma   90.00
#
_symmetry.space_group_name_H-M   'P 1'
#
loop_
_entity.id
_entity.type
_entity.pdbx_description
1 polymer ?
#
loop_
_entity_poly.entity_id
_entity_poly.type
_entity_poly.pdbx_seq_one_letter_code
_entity_poly.pdbx_strand_id
1 'polypeptide(L)'
;MNNLPLSMQQRCDELTASGAELSLTWQGGGDEGCFDLLLDEKPLEEQSELEQEIIHFMEEAIGYGSFAGEFYTEGKLVYNHITKCFGGTDNYSDSEGATRECQIAIHVPEHIWFEHLVINIRVEYEDANPEVSIEPRLRNGPLPPELDRLIAKWERYLRAKFATEIDQLEDFEFMAIELIAERSQFTVIGDILRFEIDAFDYSKSVSSEKELSIYFTEEAKNLADQQYTLPL
;
A
#
# COMPACT_ATOMS: atom_id res chain seq x y z
N MET A 1 -11.19 40.49 18.27
CA MET A 1 -10.54 39.32 17.65
C MET A 1 -10.84 38.17 18.59
N ASN A 2 -11.72 37.26 18.18
CA ASN A 2 -12.01 36.06 18.96
C ASN A 2 -10.77 35.18 18.91
N ASN A 3 -10.24 34.80 20.06
CA ASN A 3 -9.12 33.88 20.17
C ASN A 3 -9.67 32.46 19.95
N LEU A 4 -9.80 32.08 18.67
CA LEU A 4 -10.43 30.83 18.25
C LEU A 4 -9.80 29.59 18.91
N PRO A 5 -8.45 29.48 19.02
CA PRO A 5 -7.82 28.40 19.77
C PRO A 5 -8.26 28.32 21.22
N LEU A 6 -8.42 29.46 21.90
CA LEU A 6 -8.87 29.49 23.29
C LEU A 6 -10.33 29.03 23.43
N SER A 7 -11.22 29.40 22.51
CA SER A 7 -12.61 28.92 22.54
C SER A 7 -12.72 27.42 22.26
N MET A 8 -11.92 26.89 21.33
CA MET A 8 -11.87 25.45 21.05
C MET A 8 -11.40 24.66 22.28
N GLN A 9 -10.31 25.10 22.92
CA GLN A 9 -9.80 24.45 24.14
C GLN A 9 -10.83 24.49 25.29
N GLN A 10 -11.47 25.64 25.51
CA GLN A 10 -12.52 25.79 26.53
C GLN A 10 -13.67 24.82 26.27
N ARG A 11 -14.06 24.65 25.01
CA ARG A 11 -15.12 23.71 24.64
C ARG A 11 -14.74 22.26 24.93
N CYS A 12 -13.51 21.85 24.64
CA CYS A 12 -13.02 20.52 25.00
C CYS A 12 -13.01 20.31 26.52
N ASP A 13 -12.63 21.33 27.30
CA ASP A 13 -12.68 21.30 28.76
C ASP A 13 -14.13 21.14 29.28
N GLU A 14 -15.10 21.83 28.68
CA GLU A 14 -16.51 21.71 29.05
C GLU A 14 -17.06 20.31 28.77
N LEU A 15 -16.79 19.77 27.58
CA LEU A 15 -17.25 18.44 27.16
C LEU A 15 -16.68 17.33 28.05
N THR A 16 -15.47 17.51 28.56
CA THR A 16 -14.77 16.52 29.40
C THR A 16 -14.91 16.79 30.91
N ALA A 17 -15.60 17.86 31.32
CA ALA A 17 -15.71 18.27 32.73
C ALA A 17 -16.38 17.23 33.64
N SER A 18 -17.24 16.37 33.09
CA SER A 18 -17.90 15.26 33.79
C SER A 18 -17.04 14.00 33.90
N GLY A 19 -15.84 14.00 33.32
CA GLY A 19 -15.00 12.82 33.16
C GLY A 19 -15.26 12.01 31.89
N ALA A 20 -16.10 12.53 30.97
CA ALA A 20 -16.31 11.93 29.65
C ALA A 20 -15.03 11.99 28.80
N GLU A 21 -14.84 11.00 27.94
CA GLU A 21 -13.73 10.92 26.99
C GLU A 21 -14.11 11.62 25.68
N LEU A 22 -13.47 12.75 25.39
CA LEU A 22 -13.55 13.39 24.07
C LEU A 22 -12.41 12.87 23.20
N SER A 23 -12.75 12.28 22.06
CA SER A 23 -11.77 11.75 21.11
C SER A 23 -12.09 12.18 19.69
N LEU A 24 -11.04 12.27 18.86
CA LEU A 24 -11.13 12.46 17.43
C LEU A 24 -10.59 11.20 16.77
N THR A 25 -11.36 10.61 15.87
CA THR A 25 -10.94 9.47 15.06
C THR A 25 -10.94 9.85 13.59
N TRP A 26 -10.10 9.20 12.80
CA TRP A 26 -10.17 9.28 11.34
C TRP A 26 -9.91 7.94 10.71
N GLN A 27 -10.44 7.80 9.51
CA GLN A 27 -10.13 6.73 8.57
C GLN A 27 -10.17 7.34 7.17
N GLY A 28 -9.21 6.99 6.33
CA GLY A 28 -9.18 7.48 4.97
C GLY A 28 -8.11 6.82 4.13
N GLY A 29 -8.16 7.05 2.83
CA GLY A 29 -7.36 6.38 1.83
C GLY A 29 -8.17 6.02 0.60
N GLY A 30 -7.49 5.83 -0.54
CA GLY A 30 -8.16 5.50 -1.80
C GLY A 30 -9.15 6.57 -2.25
N ASP A 31 -8.80 7.85 -2.07
CA ASP A 31 -9.56 9.05 -2.43
C ASP A 31 -10.82 9.34 -1.58
N GLU A 32 -11.00 8.63 -0.46
CA GLU A 32 -12.09 8.86 0.49
C GLU A 32 -11.57 8.93 1.93
N GLY A 33 -12.26 9.66 2.80
CA GLY A 33 -11.92 9.69 4.23
C GLY A 33 -12.81 10.61 5.05
N CYS A 34 -12.79 10.42 6.37
CA CYS A 34 -13.54 11.23 7.31
C CYS A 34 -12.83 11.40 8.65
N PHE A 35 -13.16 12.51 9.32
CA PHE A 35 -12.82 12.78 10.71
C PHE A 35 -14.11 12.81 11.54
N ASP A 36 -14.10 12.11 12.67
CA ASP A 36 -15.25 12.03 13.58
C ASP A 36 -14.83 12.47 14.99
N LEU A 37 -15.60 13.40 15.56
CA LEU A 37 -15.47 13.82 16.95
C LEU A 37 -16.47 13.04 17.82
N LEU A 38 -15.94 12.27 18.77
CA LEU A 38 -16.68 11.33 19.60
C LEU A 38 -16.61 11.72 21.08
N LEU A 39 -17.73 11.61 21.79
CA LEU A 39 -17.81 11.70 23.25
C LEU A 39 -18.25 10.34 23.80
N ASP A 40 -17.41 9.72 24.64
CA ASP A 40 -17.59 8.35 25.14
C ASP A 40 -17.90 7.36 23.99
N GLU A 41 -17.07 7.39 22.94
CA GLU A 41 -17.15 6.54 21.73
C GLU A 41 -18.40 6.75 20.85
N LYS A 42 -19.17 7.81 21.09
CA LYS A 42 -20.35 8.13 20.29
C LYS A 42 -20.17 9.45 19.55
N PRO A 43 -20.56 9.52 18.26
CA PRO A 43 -20.62 10.79 17.57
C PRO A 43 -21.50 11.78 18.33
N LEU A 44 -21.08 13.03 18.40
CA LEU A 44 -21.92 14.09 18.93
C LEU A 44 -23.19 14.21 18.08
N GLU A 45 -24.36 14.08 18.70
CA GLU A 45 -25.66 14.06 17.99
C GLU A 45 -25.92 15.35 17.20
N GLU A 46 -25.42 16.48 17.69
CA GLU A 46 -25.44 17.78 17.02
C GLU A 46 -24.08 18.47 17.21
N GLN A 47 -23.32 18.61 16.12
CA GLN A 47 -22.07 19.38 16.11
C GLN A 47 -22.38 20.86 15.87
N SER A 48 -21.99 21.73 16.79
CA SER A 48 -22.05 23.17 16.56
C SER A 48 -20.91 23.62 15.64
N GLU A 49 -20.96 24.88 15.22
CA GLU A 49 -19.88 25.51 14.44
C GLU A 49 -18.51 25.34 15.12
N LEU A 50 -18.46 25.38 16.46
CA LEU A 50 -17.21 25.25 17.21
C LEU A 50 -16.65 23.82 17.20
N GLU A 51 -17.50 22.78 17.19
CA GLU A 51 -17.02 21.40 17.02
C GLU A 51 -16.52 21.15 15.58
N GLN A 52 -17.16 21.75 14.58
CA GLN A 52 -16.66 21.69 13.19
C GLN A 52 -15.31 22.40 13.05
N GLU A 53 -15.12 23.54 13.72
CA GLU A 53 -13.82 24.23 13.78
C GLU A 53 -12.74 23.39 14.48
N ILE A 54 -13.09 22.63 15.53
CA ILE A 54 -12.17 21.68 16.16
C ILE A 54 -11.75 20.59 15.17
N ILE A 55 -12.72 19.98 14.49
CA ILE A 55 -12.45 18.93 13.49
C ILE A 55 -11.53 19.48 12.39
N HIS A 56 -11.86 20.64 11.84
CA HIS A 56 -11.07 21.27 10.78
C HIS A 56 -9.65 21.64 11.23
N PHE A 57 -9.50 22.17 12.45
CA PHE A 57 -8.17 22.44 13.02
C PHE A 57 -7.33 21.15 13.14
N MET A 58 -7.96 20.04 13.49
CA MET A 58 -7.28 18.75 13.61
C MET A 58 -6.95 18.14 12.24
N GLU A 59 -7.85 18.25 11.27
CA GLU A 59 -7.60 17.87 9.87
C GLU A 59 -6.37 18.60 9.32
N GLU A 60 -6.30 19.92 9.51
CA GLU A 60 -5.13 20.73 9.11
C GLU A 60 -3.85 20.29 9.84
N ALA A 61 -3.94 20.01 11.14
CA ALA A 61 -2.78 19.63 11.95
C ALA A 61 -2.27 18.21 11.67
N ILE A 62 -3.15 17.27 11.30
CA ILE A 62 -2.80 15.89 10.94
C ILE A 62 -2.25 15.85 9.50
N GLY A 63 -2.82 16.65 8.59
CA GLY A 63 -2.22 16.93 7.29
C GLY A 63 -2.53 15.91 6.19
N TYR A 64 -3.58 15.10 6.31
CA TYR A 64 -4.02 14.18 5.24
C TYR A 64 -4.85 14.85 4.13
N GLY A 65 -5.25 16.11 4.30
CA GLY A 65 -6.00 16.88 3.30
C GLY A 65 -7.23 16.12 2.81
N SER A 66 -7.32 15.89 1.50
CA SER A 66 -8.46 15.19 0.89
C SER A 66 -8.37 13.66 0.91
N PHE A 67 -7.40 13.06 1.61
CA PHE A 67 -7.12 11.62 1.57
C PHE A 67 -6.91 11.05 0.15
N ALA A 68 -6.45 11.90 -0.78
CA ALA A 68 -6.22 11.49 -2.16
C ALA A 68 -4.87 10.78 -2.30
N GLY A 69 -4.87 9.58 -2.88
CA GLY A 69 -3.68 8.76 -3.05
C GLY A 69 -3.89 7.27 -2.73
N GLU A 70 -2.87 6.47 -3.04
CA GLU A 70 -2.84 5.01 -2.86
C GLU A 70 -2.34 4.61 -1.45
N PHE A 71 -2.73 5.37 -0.43
CA PHE A 71 -2.43 5.06 0.98
C PHE A 71 -3.72 4.81 1.75
N TYR A 72 -3.58 4.26 2.94
CA TYR A 72 -4.61 4.16 3.95
C TYR A 72 -4.10 4.71 5.28
N THR A 73 -4.97 5.35 6.03
CA THR A 73 -4.67 5.85 7.37
C THR A 73 -5.86 5.68 8.28
N GLU A 74 -5.59 5.36 9.53
CA GLU A 74 -6.57 5.41 10.61
C GLU A 74 -5.89 5.91 11.88
N GLY A 75 -6.65 6.56 12.76
CA GLY A 75 -6.07 6.96 14.03
C GLY A 75 -7.10 7.47 15.03
N LYS A 76 -6.61 7.70 16.25
CA LYS A 76 -7.39 8.17 17.38
C LYS A 76 -6.56 9.10 18.25
N LEU A 77 -7.05 10.32 18.46
CA LEU A 77 -6.54 11.23 19.49
C LEU A 77 -7.56 11.41 20.59
N VAL A 78 -7.11 11.42 21.85
CA VAL A 78 -7.94 11.67 23.02
C VAL A 78 -7.54 12.98 23.67
N TYR A 79 -8.53 13.82 23.99
CA TYR A 79 -8.29 15.07 24.70
C TYR A 79 -7.93 14.83 26.15
N ASN A 80 -6.82 15.41 26.60
CA ASN A 80 -6.38 15.36 27.98
C ASN A 80 -6.59 16.73 28.65
N HIS A 81 -7.54 16.78 29.60
CA HIS A 81 -7.90 17.99 30.34
C HIS A 81 -6.77 18.58 31.20
N ILE A 82 -5.73 17.80 31.54
CA ILE A 82 -4.59 18.26 32.34
C ILE A 82 -3.56 18.93 31.44
N THR A 83 -3.18 18.25 30.35
CA THR A 83 -2.16 18.75 29.41
C THR A 83 -2.72 19.71 28.37
N LYS A 84 -4.05 19.80 28.24
CA LYS A 84 -4.78 20.65 27.28
C LYS A 84 -4.41 20.35 25.82
N CYS A 85 -4.21 19.08 25.52
CA CYS A 85 -3.85 18.61 24.18
C CYS A 85 -4.61 17.33 23.82
N PHE A 86 -4.74 17.10 22.52
CA PHE A 86 -5.15 15.82 21.95
C PHE A 86 -3.91 14.95 21.77
N GLY A 87 -3.91 13.74 22.30
CA GLY A 87 -2.79 12.80 22.16
C GLY A 87 -3.26 11.40 21.80
N GLY A 88 -2.47 10.68 21.02
CA GLY A 88 -2.79 9.32 20.58
C GLY A 88 -2.01 8.95 19.33
N THR A 89 -2.53 7.99 18.57
CA THR A 89 -1.79 7.36 17.48
C THR A 89 -2.39 7.64 16.11
N ASP A 90 -1.50 7.71 15.13
CA ASP A 90 -1.74 7.77 13.71
C ASP A 90 -1.11 6.54 13.06
N ASN A 91 -1.93 5.69 12.46
CA ASN A 91 -1.50 4.55 11.68
C ASN A 91 -1.60 4.94 10.21
N TYR A 92 -0.48 4.84 9.52
CA TYR A 92 -0.37 5.06 8.07
C TYR A 92 0.08 3.76 7.42
N SER A 93 -0.49 3.41 6.28
CA SER A 93 -0.05 2.30 5.44
C SER A 93 -0.11 2.67 3.97
N ASP A 94 0.83 2.18 3.18
CA ASP A 94 0.99 2.47 1.75
C ASP A 94 1.62 1.27 1.04
N SER A 95 1.57 1.27 -0.29
CA SER A 95 2.20 0.25 -1.12
C SER A 95 3.56 0.72 -1.62
N GLU A 96 4.59 -0.09 -1.38
CA GLU A 96 5.94 0.16 -1.92
C GLU A 96 6.35 -0.94 -2.90
N GLY A 97 7.04 -0.54 -3.97
CA GLY A 97 7.72 -1.48 -4.86
C GLY A 97 8.97 -2.08 -4.20
N ALA A 98 9.16 -3.39 -4.36
CA ALA A 98 10.32 -4.13 -3.91
C ALA A 98 10.76 -5.16 -4.96
N THR A 99 12.01 -5.61 -4.88
CA THR A 99 12.58 -6.60 -5.78
C THR A 99 13.06 -7.81 -4.98
N ARG A 100 12.71 -9.01 -5.45
CA ARG A 100 13.16 -10.28 -4.89
C ARG A 100 14.12 -10.96 -5.86
N GLU A 101 15.35 -11.17 -5.41
CA GLU A 101 16.32 -12.05 -6.09
C GLU A 101 15.85 -13.50 -6.01
N CYS A 102 15.96 -14.24 -7.11
CA CYS A 102 15.59 -15.64 -7.22
C CYS A 102 16.46 -16.37 -8.24
N GLN A 103 16.28 -17.68 -8.40
CA GLN A 103 16.96 -18.46 -9.43
C GLN A 103 16.00 -19.49 -10.01
N ILE A 104 15.19 -19.05 -10.98
CA ILE A 104 14.20 -19.90 -11.64
C ILE A 104 14.63 -20.13 -13.08
N ALA A 105 14.85 -21.39 -13.46
CA ALA A 105 15.37 -21.73 -14.78
C ALA A 105 14.34 -22.47 -15.64
N ILE A 106 14.16 -22.01 -16.87
CA ILE A 106 13.38 -22.67 -17.92
C ILE A 106 14.33 -23.37 -18.87
N HIS A 107 13.99 -24.62 -19.22
CA HIS A 107 14.80 -25.45 -20.10
C HIS A 107 13.99 -25.83 -21.35
N VAL A 108 14.53 -25.52 -22.53
CA VAL A 108 13.94 -25.84 -23.83
C VAL A 108 14.90 -26.74 -24.60
N PRO A 109 14.48 -27.89 -25.14
CA PRO A 109 15.30 -28.64 -26.09
C PRO A 109 15.75 -27.77 -27.26
N GLU A 110 17.03 -27.83 -27.63
CA GLU A 110 17.61 -26.95 -28.66
C GLU A 110 16.91 -27.09 -30.02
N HIS A 111 16.48 -28.31 -30.36
CA HIS A 111 15.79 -28.61 -31.63
C HIS A 111 14.42 -27.96 -31.77
N ILE A 112 13.82 -27.48 -30.68
CA ILE A 112 12.53 -26.79 -30.72
C ILE A 112 12.75 -25.34 -31.11
N TRP A 113 12.16 -24.95 -32.24
CA TRP A 113 12.25 -23.59 -32.78
C TRP A 113 11.15 -22.68 -32.20
N PHE A 114 11.57 -21.51 -31.71
CA PHE A 114 10.74 -20.40 -31.25
C PHE A 114 11.54 -19.09 -31.38
N GLU A 115 10.88 -17.93 -31.44
CA GLU A 115 11.59 -16.64 -31.45
C GLU A 115 11.73 -16.08 -30.04
N HIS A 116 10.63 -16.01 -29.31
CA HIS A 116 10.60 -15.61 -27.91
C HIS A 116 9.41 -16.26 -27.18
N LEU A 117 9.52 -16.32 -25.87
CA LEU A 117 8.43 -16.68 -24.97
C LEU A 117 7.98 -15.43 -24.23
N VAL A 118 6.68 -15.15 -24.23
CA VAL A 118 6.07 -14.15 -23.34
C VAL A 118 5.54 -14.90 -22.12
N ILE A 119 6.07 -14.59 -20.94
CA ILE A 119 5.72 -15.25 -19.69
C ILE A 119 5.01 -14.21 -18.84
N ASN A 120 3.73 -14.40 -18.57
CA ASN A 120 2.96 -13.54 -17.69
C ASN A 120 2.73 -14.25 -16.37
N ILE A 121 2.97 -13.51 -15.28
CA ILE A 121 2.79 -14.01 -13.91
C ILE A 121 2.01 -12.96 -13.15
N ARG A 122 0.86 -13.35 -12.59
CA ARG A 122 0.02 -12.49 -11.75
C ARG A 122 -0.30 -13.18 -10.45
N VAL A 123 -0.19 -12.44 -9.36
CA VAL A 123 -0.55 -12.88 -8.01
C VAL A 123 -1.22 -11.72 -7.30
N GLU A 124 -2.39 -11.99 -6.75
CA GLU A 124 -3.17 -11.04 -5.97
C GLU A 124 -3.13 -11.42 -4.50
N TYR A 125 -3.24 -10.43 -3.61
CA TYR A 125 -3.14 -10.59 -2.17
C TYR A 125 -4.00 -11.73 -1.60
N GLU A 126 -5.22 -11.90 -2.12
CA GLU A 126 -6.19 -12.88 -1.60
C GLU A 126 -5.94 -14.32 -2.10
N ASP A 127 -5.10 -14.51 -3.12
CA ASP A 127 -4.80 -15.83 -3.69
C ASP A 127 -3.29 -16.00 -3.89
N ALA A 128 -2.64 -16.64 -2.92
CA ALA A 128 -1.22 -17.01 -2.98
C ALA A 128 -0.90 -18.06 -4.08
N ASN A 129 -1.85 -18.37 -4.97
CA ASN A 129 -1.65 -19.26 -6.08
C ASN A 129 -1.37 -18.48 -7.38
N PRO A 130 -0.12 -18.52 -7.91
CA PRO A 130 0.19 -17.73 -9.08
C PRO A 130 -0.53 -18.14 -10.35
N GLU A 131 -1.12 -17.17 -11.01
CA GLU A 131 -1.55 -17.29 -12.39
C GLU A 131 -0.34 -17.14 -13.29
N VAL A 132 -0.04 -18.18 -14.08
CA VAL A 132 1.07 -18.20 -15.02
C VAL A 132 0.54 -18.57 -16.38
N SER A 133 0.88 -17.77 -17.39
CA SER A 133 0.65 -18.09 -18.80
C SER A 133 1.93 -17.91 -19.61
N ILE A 134 2.17 -18.82 -20.56
CA ILE A 134 3.33 -18.73 -21.46
C ILE A 134 2.86 -18.75 -22.91
N GLU A 135 3.13 -17.66 -23.63
CA GLU A 135 2.79 -17.52 -25.03
C GLU A 135 4.05 -17.58 -25.90
N PRO A 136 4.27 -18.67 -26.66
CA PRO A 136 5.35 -18.71 -27.63
C PRO A 136 5.01 -17.83 -28.84
N ARG A 137 5.99 -17.10 -29.35
CA ARG A 137 5.85 -16.29 -30.56
C ARG A 137 6.77 -16.82 -31.67
N LEU A 138 6.20 -16.84 -32.88
CA LEU A 138 6.85 -17.20 -34.14
C LEU A 138 6.43 -16.20 -35.20
N ARG A 139 7.38 -15.61 -35.94
CA ARG A 139 7.04 -14.71 -37.06
C ARG A 139 6.55 -15.48 -38.28
N ASN A 140 7.01 -16.71 -38.47
CA ASN A 140 6.69 -17.53 -39.63
C ASN A 140 6.50 -19.01 -39.23
N GLY A 141 5.36 -19.59 -39.64
CA GLY A 141 5.10 -21.02 -39.53
C GLY A 141 4.25 -21.43 -38.31
N PRO A 142 3.82 -22.71 -38.28
CA PRO A 142 3.04 -23.25 -37.17
C PRO A 142 3.90 -23.49 -35.93
N LEU A 143 3.29 -23.41 -34.75
CA LEU A 143 3.92 -23.84 -33.50
C LEU A 143 4.21 -25.35 -33.53
N PRO A 144 5.41 -25.81 -33.11
CA PRO A 144 5.67 -27.23 -32.95
C PRO A 144 4.72 -27.84 -31.90
N PRO A 145 4.03 -28.95 -32.17
CA PRO A 145 3.12 -29.58 -31.19
C PRO A 145 3.81 -30.01 -29.88
N GLU A 146 5.13 -30.22 -29.93
CA GLU A 146 5.94 -30.51 -28.75
C GLU A 146 5.99 -29.32 -27.77
N LEU A 147 5.86 -28.10 -28.29
CA LEU A 147 5.92 -26.86 -27.52
C LEU A 147 4.70 -26.70 -26.61
N ASP A 148 3.50 -27.08 -27.06
CA ASP A 148 2.28 -27.06 -26.23
C ASP A 148 2.43 -27.91 -24.95
N ARG A 149 3.09 -29.07 -25.07
CA ARG A 149 3.34 -29.95 -23.92
C ARG A 149 4.38 -29.35 -22.97
N LEU A 150 5.36 -28.64 -23.50
CA LEU A 150 6.37 -27.96 -22.70
C LEU A 150 5.78 -26.76 -21.97
N ILE A 151 4.92 -25.98 -22.63
CA ILE A 151 4.22 -24.83 -22.05
C ILE A 151 3.44 -25.24 -20.81
N ALA A 152 2.55 -26.23 -20.91
CA ALA A 152 1.77 -26.69 -19.76
C ALA A 152 2.67 -27.21 -18.61
N LYS A 153 3.83 -27.80 -18.93
CA LYS A 153 4.81 -28.25 -17.95
C LYS A 153 5.50 -27.04 -17.28
N TRP A 154 5.87 -26.03 -18.04
CA TRP A 154 6.52 -24.82 -17.54
C TRP A 154 5.57 -23.95 -16.74
N GLU A 155 4.33 -23.74 -17.18
CA GLU A 155 3.31 -23.00 -16.42
C GLU A 155 3.13 -23.60 -15.02
N ARG A 156 2.98 -24.93 -14.94
CA ARG A 156 2.88 -25.62 -13.65
C ARG A 156 4.17 -25.51 -12.82
N TYR A 157 5.34 -25.58 -13.46
CA TYR A 157 6.62 -25.47 -12.79
C TYR A 157 6.85 -24.06 -12.23
N LEU A 158 6.64 -23.03 -13.05
CA LEU A 158 6.77 -21.64 -12.67
C LEU A 158 5.77 -21.27 -11.59
N ARG A 159 4.50 -21.70 -11.70
CA ARG A 159 3.49 -21.50 -10.65
C ARG A 159 3.98 -22.01 -9.30
N ALA A 160 4.48 -23.24 -9.24
CA ALA A 160 5.00 -23.81 -8.00
C ALA A 160 6.25 -23.08 -7.48
N LYS A 161 7.12 -22.62 -8.38
CA LYS A 161 8.33 -21.88 -8.00
C LYS A 161 8.02 -20.49 -7.46
N PHE A 162 7.20 -19.72 -8.16
CA PHE A 162 6.78 -18.40 -7.70
C PHE A 162 5.96 -18.49 -6.41
N ALA A 163 5.08 -19.49 -6.25
CA ALA A 163 4.40 -19.70 -4.98
C ALA A 163 5.38 -19.87 -3.82
N THR A 164 6.43 -20.68 -4.02
CA THR A 164 7.47 -20.90 -2.99
C THR A 164 8.28 -19.64 -2.68
N GLU A 165 8.56 -18.80 -3.68
CA GLU A 165 9.27 -17.53 -3.45
C GLU A 165 8.38 -16.50 -2.75
N ILE A 166 7.10 -16.43 -3.11
CA ILE A 166 6.12 -15.49 -2.53
C ILE A 166 5.78 -15.85 -1.09
N ASP A 167 5.67 -17.14 -0.76
CA ASP A 167 5.49 -17.63 0.62
C ASP A 167 6.60 -17.15 1.59
N GLN A 168 7.73 -16.65 1.07
CA GLN A 168 8.85 -16.12 1.85
C GLN A 168 8.88 -14.58 1.92
N LEU A 169 7.95 -13.90 1.26
CA LEU A 169 7.88 -12.44 1.25
C LEU A 169 7.01 -11.97 2.42
N GLU A 170 7.60 -11.13 3.27
CA GLU A 170 6.85 -10.40 4.29
C GLU A 170 6.07 -9.27 3.63
N ASP A 171 4.84 -9.05 4.12
CA ASP A 171 3.95 -7.98 3.70
C ASP A 171 3.67 -7.93 2.19
N PHE A 172 3.68 -9.08 1.51
CA PHE A 172 3.34 -9.18 0.08
C PHE A 172 1.91 -8.67 -0.19
N GLU A 173 1.74 -7.80 -1.18
CA GLU A 173 0.43 -7.33 -1.63
C GLU A 173 0.08 -7.84 -3.02
N PHE A 174 0.97 -7.60 -4.00
CA PHE A 174 0.64 -7.83 -5.39
C PHE A 174 1.90 -8.08 -6.23
N MET A 175 1.75 -8.85 -7.30
CA MET A 175 2.78 -9.02 -8.31
C MET A 175 2.15 -9.20 -9.68
N ALA A 176 2.59 -8.41 -10.65
CA ALA A 176 2.31 -8.63 -12.06
C ALA A 176 3.57 -8.41 -12.89
N ILE A 177 3.99 -9.45 -13.59
CA ILE A 177 5.24 -9.45 -14.35
C ILE A 177 4.94 -9.97 -15.75
N GLU A 178 5.43 -9.25 -16.75
CA GLU A 178 5.57 -9.72 -18.13
C GLU A 178 7.06 -9.87 -18.44
N LEU A 179 7.50 -11.11 -18.68
CA LEU A 179 8.87 -11.40 -19.11
C LEU A 179 8.88 -11.81 -20.58
N ILE A 180 9.76 -11.19 -21.36
CA ILE A 180 10.01 -11.57 -22.76
C ILE A 180 11.36 -12.27 -22.82
N ALA A 181 11.33 -13.61 -22.91
CA ALA A 181 12.52 -14.43 -23.06
C ALA A 181 12.82 -14.64 -24.54
N GLU A 182 13.66 -13.79 -25.12
CA GLU A 182 14.14 -13.97 -26.49
C GLU A 182 15.04 -15.20 -26.58
N ARG A 183 14.92 -16.00 -27.65
CA ARG A 183 15.80 -17.17 -27.84
C ARG A 183 17.29 -16.79 -27.78
N SER A 184 17.65 -15.59 -28.22
CA SER A 184 19.00 -15.02 -28.17
C SER A 184 19.56 -14.89 -26.74
N GLN A 185 18.70 -14.80 -25.74
CA GLN A 185 19.05 -14.70 -24.31
C GLN A 185 19.26 -16.06 -23.64
N PHE A 186 18.92 -17.17 -24.32
CA PHE A 186 19.12 -18.50 -23.76
C PHE A 186 20.58 -18.91 -23.89
N THR A 187 21.11 -19.49 -22.82
CA THR A 187 22.42 -20.14 -22.82
C THR A 187 22.29 -21.57 -23.35
N VAL A 188 23.16 -21.95 -24.29
CA VAL A 188 23.21 -23.32 -24.83
C VAL A 188 24.06 -24.21 -23.92
N ILE A 189 23.48 -25.29 -23.42
CA ILE A 189 24.14 -26.28 -22.55
C ILE A 189 23.86 -27.68 -23.12
N GLY A 190 24.76 -28.16 -23.99
CA GLY A 190 24.51 -29.37 -24.77
C GLY A 190 23.28 -29.17 -25.67
N ASP A 191 22.35 -30.12 -25.67
CA ASP A 191 21.12 -30.07 -26.47
C ASP A 191 19.97 -29.28 -25.79
N ILE A 192 20.29 -28.41 -24.81
CA ILE A 192 19.32 -27.68 -24.00
C ILE A 192 19.63 -26.17 -24.06
N LEU A 193 18.59 -25.38 -24.28
CA LEU A 193 18.56 -23.94 -24.08
C LEU A 193 18.07 -23.65 -22.67
N ARG A 194 18.81 -22.81 -21.94
CA ARG A 194 18.51 -22.42 -20.56
C ARG A 194 18.28 -20.90 -20.48
N PHE A 195 17.14 -20.51 -19.92
CA PHE A 195 16.82 -19.13 -19.57
C PHE A 195 16.64 -19.03 -18.06
N GLU A 196 17.27 -18.03 -17.44
CA GLU A 196 17.20 -17.78 -16.00
C GLU A 196 16.39 -16.52 -15.73
N ILE A 197 15.52 -16.62 -14.73
CA ILE A 197 14.84 -15.50 -14.09
C ILE A 197 15.58 -15.32 -12.75
N ASP A 198 16.31 -14.21 -12.66
CA ASP A 198 17.23 -13.93 -11.55
C ASP A 198 16.61 -13.01 -10.50
N ALA A 199 15.57 -12.26 -10.85
CA ALA A 199 14.82 -11.44 -9.92
C ALA A 199 13.42 -11.15 -10.44
N PHE A 200 12.54 -10.71 -9.55
CA PHE A 200 11.25 -10.17 -9.90
C PHE A 200 10.81 -9.03 -8.98
N ASP A 201 10.05 -8.10 -9.54
CA ASP A 201 9.47 -6.97 -8.80
C ASP A 201 8.08 -7.34 -8.26
N TYR A 202 7.75 -6.81 -7.08
CA TYR A 202 6.47 -6.99 -6.41
C TYR A 202 6.12 -5.75 -5.58
N SER A 203 4.85 -5.62 -5.20
CA SER A 203 4.36 -4.61 -4.26
C SER A 203 4.23 -5.22 -2.87
N LYS A 204 4.66 -4.47 -1.86
CA LYS A 204 4.51 -4.81 -0.44
C LYS A 204 3.77 -3.72 0.32
N SER A 205 3.06 -4.12 1.36
CA SER A 205 2.45 -3.22 2.32
C SER A 205 3.52 -2.67 3.25
N VAL A 206 3.53 -1.37 3.48
CA VAL A 206 4.38 -0.75 4.49
C VAL A 206 3.50 0.07 5.40
N SER A 207 3.59 -0.22 6.71
CA SER A 207 2.85 0.50 7.73
C SER A 207 3.80 1.23 8.69
N SER A 208 3.34 2.36 9.20
CA SER A 208 4.01 3.13 10.25
C SER A 208 2.99 3.63 11.26
N GLU A 209 3.35 3.52 12.55
CA GLU A 209 2.60 4.10 13.65
C GLU A 209 3.36 5.33 14.16
N LYS A 210 2.64 6.44 14.34
CA LYS A 210 3.18 7.70 14.87
C LYS A 210 2.36 8.14 16.08
N GLU A 211 3.07 8.48 17.15
CA GLU A 211 2.47 9.17 18.30
C GLU A 211 2.32 10.66 17.99
N LEU A 212 1.10 11.18 18.14
CA LEU A 212 0.75 12.57 17.91
C LEU A 212 0.38 13.26 19.22
N SER A 213 0.68 14.56 19.28
CA SER A 213 0.25 15.44 20.38
C SER A 213 -0.03 16.82 19.83
N ILE A 214 -1.31 17.17 19.74
CA ILE A 214 -1.81 18.40 19.10
C ILE A 214 -2.33 19.37 20.17
N TYR A 215 -1.77 20.57 20.17
CA TYR A 215 -2.14 21.66 21.08
C TYR A 215 -2.90 22.74 20.32
N PHE A 216 -3.94 23.31 20.95
CA PHE A 216 -4.65 24.48 20.41
C PHE A 216 -3.78 25.74 20.55
N THR A 217 -2.88 25.98 19.59
CA THR A 217 -2.00 27.15 19.55
C THR A 217 -2.07 27.84 18.19
N GLU A 218 -1.84 29.16 18.17
CA GLU A 218 -1.71 29.95 16.94
C GLU A 218 -0.50 29.50 16.09
N GLU A 219 0.53 28.91 16.70
CA GLU A 219 1.72 28.38 16.02
C GLU A 219 1.45 27.03 15.33
N ALA A 220 0.64 26.15 15.94
CA ALA A 220 0.20 24.90 15.31
C ALA A 220 -0.57 25.14 14.00
N LYS A 221 -1.34 26.23 13.94
CA LYS A 221 -2.03 26.65 12.71
C LYS A 221 -1.08 27.06 11.58
N ASN A 222 0.10 27.59 11.91
CA ASN A 222 1.10 28.04 10.93
C ASN A 222 2.10 26.93 10.51
N LEU A 223 2.21 25.83 11.28
CA LEU A 223 3.05 24.68 10.94
C LEU A 223 2.41 23.78 9.87
N ALA A 224 1.07 23.69 9.84
CA ALA A 224 0.31 23.02 8.78
C ALA A 224 0.57 23.64 7.39
N ASP A 225 0.77 24.96 7.33
CA ASP A 225 1.09 25.69 6.09
C ASP A 225 2.52 25.47 5.58
N GLN A 226 3.45 24.93 6.40
CA GLN A 226 4.87 24.79 6.05
C GLN A 226 5.32 23.35 5.73
N GLN A 227 4.54 22.32 6.08
CA GLN A 227 4.93 20.92 5.84
C GLN A 227 4.70 20.42 4.40
N TYR A 228 4.05 21.19 3.53
CA TYR A 228 3.88 20.87 2.09
C TYR A 228 5.09 21.24 1.21
N THR A 229 6.29 20.89 1.67
CA THR A 229 7.46 20.71 0.78
C THR A 229 8.12 19.36 1.07
N LEU A 230 7.36 18.28 0.94
CA LEU A 230 7.96 16.98 0.63
C LEU A 230 8.22 16.93 -0.89
N PRO A 231 9.40 16.47 -1.33
CA PRO A 231 9.71 16.41 -2.76
C PRO A 231 8.79 15.39 -3.44
N LEU A 232 8.11 15.85 -4.48
CA LEU A 232 7.57 14.99 -5.54
C LEU A 232 8.68 14.09 -6.12
#